data_AF-A0A7X5LKP0-F1
#
_entry.id   AF-A0A7X5LKP0-F1
#
_cell.length_a   1.000
_cell.length_b   1.000
_cell.length_c   1.000
_cell.angle_alpha   90.00
_cell.angle_beta   90.00
_cell.angle_gamma   90.00
#
_symmetry.space_group_name_H-M   'P 1'
#
loop_
_entity.id
_entity.type
_entity.pdbx_description
1 polymer ?
#
loop_
_entity_poly.entity_id
_entity_poly.type
_entity_poly.pdbx_seq_one_letter_code
_entity_poly.pdbx_strand_id
1 'polypeptide(L)'
;MHTVTNPLQACNDIYFKPGGVFTAVGEKNNWSWLAFIIVLLMAILPQYLYVHFVDITWYQDLLISAEGDLSPAEIDARRGFMTQSSFMAQHVIGTAIGFIIINAILAVYLHLCTRNDDSHVFGFTDWYGFTWWVSMPIVFSSLVSVVILLLSDNHQVAPSVLAPLSLAYLFGVEVTSKWYGLLTAINLVSIWTIYLTTVGVARWTSFSTQKSLIIAAAPTVIITTIYLVVTIL
;
A
#
# COMPACT_ATOMS: atom_id res chain seq x y z
N MET A 1 -27.60 -8.43 14.31
CA MET A 1 -26.70 -8.37 13.13
C MET A 1 -26.42 -6.91 12.84
N HIS A 2 -25.16 -6.53 12.61
CA HIS A 2 -24.81 -5.16 12.30
C HIS A 2 -25.05 -4.89 10.81
N THR A 3 -26.00 -4.02 10.49
CA THR A 3 -26.38 -3.70 9.11
C THR A 3 -25.67 -2.44 8.63
N VAL A 4 -24.99 -2.52 7.48
CA VAL A 4 -24.36 -1.38 6.82
C VAL A 4 -25.30 -0.87 5.74
N THR A 5 -25.70 0.40 5.84
CA THR A 5 -26.81 0.97 5.04
C THR A 5 -26.35 1.81 3.85
N ASN A 6 -25.12 2.33 3.89
CA ASN A 6 -24.56 3.20 2.86
C ASN A 6 -23.02 3.12 2.83
N PRO A 7 -22.36 3.53 1.73
CA PRO A 7 -20.91 3.37 1.59
C PRO A 7 -20.09 4.30 2.50
N LEU A 8 -20.61 5.46 2.92
CA LEU A 8 -19.92 6.33 3.89
C LEU A 8 -19.81 5.64 5.26
N GLN A 9 -20.91 5.02 5.70
CA GLN A 9 -20.94 4.18 6.88
C GLN A 9 -19.94 3.02 6.75
N ALA A 10 -19.90 2.37 5.58
CA ALA A 10 -18.95 1.29 5.30
C ALA A 10 -17.49 1.72 5.45
N CYS A 11 -17.12 2.93 5.01
CA CYS A 11 -15.77 3.47 5.15
C CYS A 11 -15.33 3.65 6.61
N ASN A 12 -16.26 3.90 7.53
CA ASN A 12 -15.97 3.93 8.96
C ASN A 12 -15.97 2.51 9.56
N ASP A 13 -16.97 1.71 9.20
CA ASP A 13 -17.19 0.40 9.80
C ASP A 13 -16.18 -0.65 9.37
N ILE A 14 -15.46 -0.47 8.25
CA ILE A 14 -14.43 -1.39 7.77
C ILE A 14 -13.34 -1.65 8.81
N TYR A 15 -13.05 -0.66 9.66
CA TYR A 15 -11.98 -0.75 10.66
C TYR A 15 -12.37 -1.57 11.89
N PHE A 16 -13.64 -1.57 12.26
CA PHE A 16 -14.11 -2.13 13.54
C PHE A 16 -15.08 -3.30 13.36
N LYS A 17 -15.85 -3.31 12.27
CA LYS A 17 -16.90 -4.28 11.96
C LYS A 17 -16.82 -4.74 10.49
N PRO A 18 -15.64 -5.18 10.00
CA PRO A 18 -15.42 -5.48 8.59
C PRO A 18 -16.36 -6.55 8.02
N GLY A 19 -16.79 -7.51 8.84
CA GLY A 19 -17.70 -8.57 8.39
C GLY A 19 -19.02 -8.03 7.82
N GLY A 20 -19.62 -7.02 8.45
CA GLY A 20 -20.85 -6.40 7.95
C GLY A 20 -20.62 -5.59 6.67
N VAL A 21 -19.44 -4.98 6.54
CA VAL A 21 -19.04 -4.27 5.31
C VAL A 21 -18.89 -5.26 4.17
N PHE A 22 -18.16 -6.36 4.36
CA PHE A 22 -17.98 -7.37 3.31
C PHE A 22 -19.28 -8.06 2.90
N THR A 23 -20.21 -8.28 3.83
CA THR A 23 -21.56 -8.72 3.45
C THR A 23 -22.26 -7.69 2.57
N ALA A 24 -22.29 -6.42 2.97
CA ALA A 24 -22.98 -5.38 2.21
C ALA A 24 -22.35 -5.15 0.82
N VAL A 25 -21.03 -5.10 0.72
CA VAL A 25 -20.34 -4.85 -0.57
C VAL A 25 -20.42 -6.03 -1.53
N GLY A 26 -20.68 -7.25 -1.03
CA GLY A 26 -20.95 -8.41 -1.89
C GLY A 26 -22.35 -8.38 -2.52
N GLU A 27 -23.27 -7.59 -1.97
CA GLU A 27 -24.66 -7.48 -2.46
C GLU A 27 -24.95 -6.14 -3.16
N LYS A 28 -24.10 -5.13 -2.98
CA LYS A 28 -24.32 -3.76 -3.46
C LYS A 28 -23.31 -3.35 -4.51
N ASN A 29 -23.81 -3.07 -5.70
CA ASN A 29 -23.00 -2.57 -6.81
C ASN A 29 -22.47 -1.15 -6.55
N ASN A 30 -21.32 -0.83 -7.14
CA ASN A 30 -20.70 0.50 -7.19
C ASN A 30 -20.23 1.11 -5.86
N TRP A 31 -20.43 0.46 -4.71
CA TRP A 31 -19.98 1.00 -3.41
C TRP A 31 -18.46 1.18 -3.35
N SER A 32 -17.70 0.30 -4.01
CA SER A 32 -16.24 0.33 -4.01
C SER A 32 -15.62 1.56 -4.68
N TRP A 33 -16.38 2.33 -5.47
CA TRP A 33 -15.89 3.62 -6.00
C TRP A 33 -15.53 4.61 -4.91
N LEU A 34 -16.28 4.62 -3.80
CA LEU A 34 -15.97 5.51 -2.68
C LEU A 34 -14.66 5.12 -2.00
N ALA A 35 -14.48 3.82 -1.72
CA ALA A 35 -13.22 3.31 -1.17
C ALA A 35 -12.04 3.59 -2.11
N PHE A 36 -12.22 3.37 -3.42
CA PHE A 36 -11.22 3.69 -4.45
C PHE A 36 -10.78 5.15 -4.39
N ILE A 37 -11.71 6.10 -4.43
CA ILE A 37 -11.40 7.53 -4.41
C ILE A 37 -10.66 7.91 -3.13
N ILE A 38 -11.14 7.46 -1.96
CA ILE A 38 -10.52 7.76 -0.67
C ILE A 38 -9.10 7.19 -0.61
N VAL A 39 -8.93 5.90 -0.91
CA VAL A 39 -7.63 5.22 -0.87
C VAL A 39 -6.65 5.89 -1.82
N LEU A 40 -7.06 6.19 -3.06
CA LEU A 40 -6.18 6.78 -4.07
C LEU A 40 -5.74 8.19 -3.67
N LEU A 41 -6.67 9.05 -3.24
CA LEU A 41 -6.35 10.41 -2.79
C LEU A 41 -5.43 10.37 -1.57
N MET A 42 -5.71 9.48 -0.60
CA MET A 42 -4.90 9.35 0.60
C MET A 42 -3.53 8.75 0.32
N ALA A 43 -3.38 7.85 -0.66
CA ALA A 43 -2.07 7.35 -1.07
C ALA A 43 -1.22 8.44 -1.75
N ILE A 44 -1.84 9.32 -2.54
CA ILE A 44 -1.16 10.38 -3.30
C ILE A 44 -0.80 11.59 -2.44
N LEU A 45 -1.68 11.98 -1.52
CA LEU A 45 -1.51 13.22 -0.74
C LEU A 45 -0.13 13.37 -0.05
N PRO A 46 0.36 12.41 0.75
CA PRO A 46 1.68 12.54 1.37
C PRO A 46 2.82 12.55 0.35
N GLN A 47 2.65 11.87 -0.79
CA GLN A 47 3.64 11.83 -1.88
C GLN A 47 3.81 13.22 -2.50
N TYR A 48 2.69 13.89 -2.80
CA TYR A 48 2.67 15.26 -3.30
C TYR A 48 3.33 16.23 -2.31
N LEU A 49 2.92 16.17 -1.03
CA LEU A 49 3.47 17.04 0.01
C LEU A 49 4.96 16.82 0.22
N TYR A 50 5.43 15.57 0.21
CA TYR A 50 6.83 15.23 0.39
C TYR A 50 7.71 15.86 -0.69
N VAL A 51 7.38 15.71 -1.97
CA VAL A 51 8.19 16.28 -3.07
C VAL A 51 8.19 17.81 -3.05
N HIS A 52 7.12 18.44 -2.56
CA HIS A 52 7.07 19.90 -2.37
C HIS A 52 7.86 20.38 -1.16
N PHE A 53 7.96 19.55 -0.12
CA PHE A 53 8.59 19.90 1.14
C PHE A 53 10.09 19.64 1.16
N VAL A 54 10.56 18.56 0.51
CA VAL A 54 11.93 18.09 0.66
C VAL A 54 12.93 18.94 -0.14
N ASP A 55 14.15 19.11 0.37
CA ASP A 55 15.27 19.64 -0.39
C ASP A 55 15.66 18.63 -1.48
N ILE A 56 15.40 19.01 -2.73
CA ILE A 56 15.61 18.15 -3.90
C ILE A 56 17.10 17.83 -4.10
N THR A 57 18.02 18.75 -3.79
CA THR A 57 19.46 18.51 -3.96
C THR A 57 19.93 17.46 -2.95
N TRP A 58 19.52 17.63 -1.69
CA TRP A 58 19.78 16.63 -0.66
C TRP A 58 19.16 15.28 -1.00
N TYR A 59 17.92 15.26 -1.49
CA TYR A 59 17.24 14.03 -1.85
C TYR A 59 17.90 13.31 -3.03
N GLN A 60 18.42 14.06 -4.01
CA GLN A 60 19.25 13.50 -5.08
C GLN A 60 20.49 12.81 -4.52
N ASP A 61 21.24 13.50 -3.66
CA ASP A 61 22.47 12.96 -3.06
C ASP A 61 22.18 11.72 -2.21
N LEU A 62 21.07 11.73 -1.47
CA LEU A 62 20.59 10.58 -0.70
C LEU A 62 20.32 9.37 -1.60
N LEU A 63 19.61 9.56 -2.70
CA LEU A 63 19.28 8.46 -3.61
C LEU A 63 20.51 7.95 -4.38
N ILE A 64 21.40 8.84 -4.81
CA ILE A 64 22.64 8.48 -5.51
C ILE A 64 23.57 7.71 -4.56
N SER A 65 23.70 8.13 -3.30
CA SER A 65 24.53 7.42 -2.31
C SER A 65 23.98 6.05 -1.93
N ALA A 66 22.67 5.83 -2.08
CA ALA A 66 22.07 4.51 -1.94
C ALA A 66 22.39 3.57 -3.13
N GLU A 67 22.86 4.11 -4.25
CA GLU A 67 23.16 3.39 -5.50
C GLU A 67 24.65 3.11 -5.68
N GLY A 68 25.36 2.72 -4.62
CA GLY A 68 26.74 2.22 -4.71
C GLY A 68 27.74 3.15 -5.41
N ASP A 69 28.82 2.57 -5.95
CA ASP A 69 29.90 3.33 -6.59
C ASP A 69 29.56 3.66 -8.05
N LEU A 70 29.08 4.88 -8.28
CA LEU A 70 28.86 5.46 -9.62
C LEU A 70 30.06 6.33 -10.05
N SER A 71 30.38 6.31 -11.33
CA SER A 71 31.37 7.24 -11.90
C SER A 71 30.82 8.69 -11.89
N PRO A 72 31.70 9.71 -11.90
CA PRO A 72 31.26 11.11 -11.95
C PRO A 72 30.30 11.42 -13.12
N ALA A 73 30.53 10.82 -14.29
CA ALA A 73 29.68 11.00 -15.45
C ALA A 73 28.28 10.39 -15.27
N GLU A 74 28.17 9.26 -14.55
CA GLU A 74 26.88 8.62 -14.24
C GLU A 74 26.10 9.42 -13.20
N ILE A 75 26.78 9.99 -12.21
CA ILE A 75 26.18 10.89 -11.21
C ILE A 75 25.56 12.12 -11.88
N ASP A 76 26.32 12.77 -12.78
CA ASP A 76 25.84 13.96 -13.49
C ASP A 76 24.65 13.63 -14.40
N ALA A 77 24.70 12.51 -15.11
CA ALA A 77 23.59 12.02 -15.92
C ALA A 77 22.33 11.76 -15.07
N ARG A 78 22.48 11.07 -13.92
CA ARG A 78 21.39 10.80 -12.96
C ARG A 78 20.73 12.08 -12.47
N ARG A 79 21.52 13.04 -12.01
CA ARG A 79 21.03 14.35 -11.53
C ARG A 79 20.22 15.08 -12.60
N GLY A 80 20.63 14.97 -13.87
CA GLY A 80 19.90 15.54 -15.01
C GLY A 80 18.47 15.01 -15.17
N PHE A 81 18.21 13.76 -14.78
CA PHE A 81 16.88 13.16 -14.82
C PHE A 81 16.09 13.35 -13.51
N MET A 82 16.77 13.50 -12.37
CA MET A 82 16.18 13.59 -11.02
C MET A 82 15.70 15.01 -10.68
N THR A 83 14.96 15.64 -11.59
CA THR A 83 14.37 16.97 -11.36
C THR A 83 13.17 16.92 -10.42
N GLN A 84 12.77 18.05 -9.84
CA GLN A 84 11.55 18.13 -9.04
C GLN A 84 10.31 17.64 -9.82
N SER A 85 10.20 18.00 -11.11
CA SER A 85 9.11 17.53 -11.97
C SER A 85 9.13 16.02 -12.17
N SER A 86 10.31 15.42 -12.34
CA SER A 86 10.46 13.97 -12.45
C SER A 86 10.05 13.25 -11.17
N PHE A 87 10.44 13.80 -10.01
CA PHE A 87 10.03 13.25 -8.71
C PHE A 87 8.54 13.41 -8.50
N MET A 88 7.96 14.54 -8.87
CA MET A 88 6.51 14.75 -8.80
C MET A 88 5.77 13.70 -9.64
N ALA A 89 6.22 13.48 -10.88
CA ALA A 89 5.64 12.45 -11.73
C ALA A 89 5.80 11.04 -11.11
N GLN A 90 6.99 10.68 -10.65
CA GLN A 90 7.24 9.38 -10.03
C GLN A 90 6.39 9.17 -8.76
N HIS A 91 6.36 10.14 -7.85
CA HIS A 91 5.69 10.03 -6.56
C HIS A 91 4.18 10.14 -6.69
N VAL A 92 3.64 11.02 -7.54
CA VAL A 92 2.19 11.20 -7.68
C VAL A 92 1.60 10.25 -8.72
N ILE A 93 2.08 10.34 -9.98
CA ILE A 93 1.55 9.54 -11.08
C ILE A 93 1.95 8.07 -10.90
N GLY A 94 3.20 7.82 -10.53
CA GLY A 94 3.68 6.46 -10.26
C GLY A 94 2.93 5.79 -9.11
N THR A 95 2.63 6.52 -8.02
CA THR A 95 1.78 5.98 -6.94
C THR A 95 0.36 5.71 -7.43
N ALA A 96 -0.26 6.65 -8.16
CA ALA A 96 -1.63 6.47 -8.64
C ALA A 96 -1.78 5.24 -9.54
N ILE A 97 -0.92 5.11 -10.54
CA ILE A 97 -0.91 3.99 -11.49
C ILE A 97 -0.50 2.70 -10.76
N GLY A 98 0.52 2.76 -9.91
CA GLY A 98 0.99 1.63 -9.12
C GLY A 98 -0.10 1.03 -8.25
N PHE A 99 -0.88 1.86 -7.55
CA PHE A 99 -2.01 1.40 -6.72
C PHE A 99 -3.09 0.71 -7.55
N ILE A 100 -3.46 1.28 -8.70
CA ILE A 100 -4.45 0.69 -9.63
C ILE A 100 -3.97 -0.69 -10.09
N ILE A 101 -2.72 -0.79 -10.54
CA ILE A 101 -2.14 -2.04 -11.04
C ILE A 101 -2.01 -3.09 -9.94
N ILE A 102 -1.49 -2.72 -8.76
CA ILE A 102 -1.31 -3.66 -7.63
C ILE A 102 -2.66 -4.20 -7.16
N ASN A 103 -3.69 -3.35 -7.07
CA ASN A 103 -5.04 -3.80 -6.73
C ASN A 103 -5.60 -4.75 -7.80
N ALA A 104 -5.35 -4.48 -9.08
CA ALA A 104 -5.77 -5.37 -10.18
C ALA A 104 -5.06 -6.73 -10.11
N ILE A 105 -3.75 -6.74 -9.85
CA ILE A 105 -2.98 -7.98 -9.66
C ILE A 105 -3.51 -8.77 -8.47
N LEU A 106 -3.78 -8.11 -7.34
CA LEU A 106 -4.35 -8.77 -6.17
C LEU A 106 -5.75 -9.32 -6.45
N ALA A 107 -6.58 -8.60 -7.21
CA ALA A 107 -7.89 -9.06 -7.63
C ALA A 107 -7.82 -10.30 -8.53
N VAL A 108 -6.87 -10.33 -9.49
CA VAL A 108 -6.59 -11.54 -10.29
C VAL A 108 -6.19 -12.69 -9.38
N TYR A 109 -5.26 -12.46 -8.45
CA TYR A 109 -4.81 -13.46 -7.49
C TYR A 109 -5.99 -14.04 -6.68
N LEU A 110 -6.81 -13.18 -6.08
CA LEU A 110 -7.97 -13.61 -5.27
C LEU A 110 -9.00 -14.36 -6.12
N HIS A 111 -9.29 -13.88 -7.33
CA HIS A 111 -10.19 -14.54 -8.24
C HIS A 111 -9.68 -15.96 -8.60
N LEU A 112 -8.39 -16.11 -8.89
CA LEU A 112 -7.79 -17.41 -9.19
C LEU A 112 -7.74 -18.35 -7.97
N CYS A 113 -7.44 -17.83 -6.77
CA CYS A 113 -7.35 -18.64 -5.56
C CYS A 113 -8.70 -19.09 -5.02
N THR A 114 -9.79 -18.41 -5.39
CA THR A 114 -11.15 -18.72 -4.93
C THR A 114 -12.01 -19.42 -5.98
N ARG A 115 -11.50 -19.59 -7.22
CA ARG A 115 -12.24 -20.22 -8.33
C ARG A 115 -12.69 -21.66 -8.10
N ASN A 116 -12.06 -22.36 -7.16
CA ASN A 116 -12.37 -23.76 -6.83
C ASN A 116 -13.37 -23.88 -5.68
N ASP A 117 -13.94 -22.78 -5.23
CA ASP A 117 -15.07 -22.77 -4.31
C ASP A 117 -16.35 -23.10 -5.07
N ASP A 118 -17.09 -24.13 -4.65
CA ASP A 118 -18.33 -24.52 -5.34
C ASP A 118 -19.43 -23.44 -5.19
N SER A 119 -19.33 -22.59 -4.16
CA SER A 119 -20.17 -21.40 -3.97
C SER A 119 -19.64 -20.13 -4.65
N HIS A 120 -18.62 -20.24 -5.52
CA HIS A 120 -17.99 -19.08 -6.15
C HIS A 120 -18.96 -18.35 -7.09
N VAL A 121 -19.39 -17.16 -6.66
CA VAL A 121 -20.26 -16.27 -7.45
C VAL A 121 -19.58 -14.96 -7.87
N PHE A 122 -18.41 -14.64 -7.31
CA PHE A 122 -17.74 -13.34 -7.47
C PHE A 122 -16.70 -13.35 -8.59
N GLY A 123 -16.89 -12.49 -9.60
CA GLY A 123 -15.97 -12.32 -10.72
C GLY A 123 -14.79 -11.39 -10.40
N PHE A 124 -13.92 -11.18 -11.40
CA PHE A 124 -12.77 -10.29 -11.27
C PHE A 124 -13.13 -8.88 -10.78
N THR A 125 -14.21 -8.28 -11.30
CA THR A 125 -14.63 -6.93 -10.94
C THR A 125 -15.07 -6.81 -9.48
N ASP A 126 -15.66 -7.87 -8.93
CA ASP A 126 -16.05 -7.93 -7.52
C ASP A 126 -14.80 -7.97 -6.64
N TRP A 127 -13.84 -8.83 -6.99
CA TRP A 127 -12.54 -8.89 -6.31
C TRP A 127 -11.75 -7.60 -6.47
N TYR A 128 -11.84 -6.91 -7.60
CA TYR A 128 -11.20 -5.60 -7.76
C TYR A 128 -11.87 -4.53 -6.92
N GLY A 129 -13.20 -4.53 -6.82
CA GLY A 129 -13.91 -3.70 -5.85
C GLY A 129 -13.49 -3.99 -4.42
N PHE A 130 -13.33 -5.28 -4.09
CA PHE A 130 -12.90 -5.76 -2.78
C PHE A 130 -11.51 -5.26 -2.38
N THR A 131 -10.54 -5.23 -3.31
CA THR A 131 -9.16 -4.82 -3.00
C THR A 131 -9.08 -3.38 -2.50
N TRP A 132 -9.99 -2.50 -2.96
CA TRP A 132 -10.07 -1.12 -2.45
C TRP A 132 -10.52 -1.04 -0.99
N TRP A 133 -11.42 -1.94 -0.55
CA TRP A 133 -11.87 -1.99 0.84
C TRP A 133 -10.78 -2.50 1.79
N VAL A 134 -10.04 -3.54 1.39
CA VAL A 134 -8.92 -4.05 2.21
C VAL A 134 -7.70 -3.12 2.19
N SER A 135 -7.66 -2.16 1.26
CA SER A 135 -6.65 -1.10 1.20
C SER A 135 -6.95 0.10 2.11
N MET A 136 -8.16 0.21 2.68
CA MET A 136 -8.54 1.32 3.57
C MET A 136 -7.57 1.61 4.73
N PRO A 137 -6.89 0.62 5.36
CA PRO A 137 -5.88 0.89 6.39
C PRO A 137 -4.78 1.89 6.00
N ILE A 138 -4.48 2.05 4.69
CA ILE A 138 -3.49 3.03 4.25
C ILE A 138 -3.87 4.46 4.62
N VAL A 139 -5.16 4.76 4.73
CA VAL A 139 -5.66 6.10 5.08
C VAL A 139 -5.04 6.57 6.40
N PHE A 140 -4.92 5.69 7.40
CA PHE A 140 -4.27 6.02 8.67
C PHE A 140 -2.78 6.31 8.50
N SER A 141 -2.06 5.46 7.78
CA SER A 141 -0.63 5.65 7.53
C SER A 141 -0.35 6.96 6.79
N SER A 142 -1.19 7.29 5.80
CA SER A 142 -1.09 8.54 5.05
C SER A 142 -1.37 9.76 5.92
N LEU A 143 -2.41 9.72 6.78
CA LEU A 143 -2.68 10.83 7.70
C LEU A 143 -1.52 11.05 8.67
N VAL A 144 -0.92 9.98 9.20
CA VAL A 144 0.26 10.08 10.07
C VAL A 144 1.43 10.68 9.29
N SER A 145 1.66 10.26 8.04
CA SER A 145 2.72 10.82 7.19
C SER A 145 2.53 12.32 6.94
N VAL A 146 1.30 12.74 6.62
CA VAL A 146 0.94 14.16 6.46
C VAL A 146 1.23 14.94 7.74
N VAL A 147 0.82 14.44 8.90
CA VAL A 147 1.08 15.12 10.18
C VAL A 147 2.58 15.26 10.44
N ILE A 148 3.37 14.21 10.21
CA ILE A 148 4.82 14.27 10.40
C ILE A 148 5.45 15.32 9.47
N LEU A 149 5.04 15.35 8.19
CA LEU A 149 5.54 16.33 7.22
C LEU A 149 5.18 17.77 7.62
N LEU A 150 3.94 18.00 8.07
CA LEU A 150 3.49 19.33 8.51
C LEU A 150 4.19 19.82 9.78
N LEU A 151 4.67 18.91 10.63
CA LEU A 151 5.40 19.23 11.86
C LEU A 151 6.92 19.19 11.68
N SER A 152 7.42 18.91 10.48
CA SER A 152 8.85 18.83 10.21
C SER A 152 9.43 20.23 9.97
N ASP A 153 10.40 20.62 10.79
CA ASP A 153 11.09 21.91 10.66
C ASP A 153 12.34 21.83 9.75
N ASN A 154 12.75 20.62 9.35
CA ASN A 154 13.90 20.38 8.46
C ASN A 154 13.40 19.82 7.12
N HIS A 155 13.89 20.36 6.00
CA HIS A 155 13.58 19.91 4.64
C HIS A 155 14.35 18.65 4.20
N GLN A 156 15.24 18.11 5.04
CA GLN A 156 15.98 16.87 4.80
C GLN A 156 15.32 15.68 5.52
N VAL A 157 14.15 15.29 5.06
CA VAL A 157 13.36 14.20 5.66
C VAL A 157 13.49 12.94 4.81
N ALA A 158 13.89 11.83 5.44
CA ALA A 158 14.04 10.55 4.75
C ALA A 158 12.69 10.06 4.17
N PRO A 159 12.71 9.39 2.99
CA PRO A 159 11.49 8.92 2.33
C PRO A 159 10.70 7.88 3.14
N SER A 160 11.29 7.28 4.18
CA SER A 160 10.59 6.38 5.11
C SER A 160 9.42 7.06 5.82
N VAL A 161 9.39 8.41 5.89
CA VAL A 161 8.25 9.19 6.40
C VAL A 161 6.96 8.95 5.63
N LEU A 162 7.04 8.47 4.38
CA LEU A 162 5.89 8.12 3.54
C LEU A 162 5.22 6.82 3.97
N ALA A 163 5.90 6.00 4.78
CA ALA A 163 5.40 4.77 5.37
C ALA A 163 5.70 4.73 6.89
N PRO A 164 5.11 5.65 7.68
CA PRO A 164 5.49 5.86 9.08
C PRO A 164 5.12 4.70 10.01
N LEU A 165 4.32 3.74 9.52
CA LEU A 165 3.96 2.52 10.24
C LEU A 165 4.79 1.30 9.81
N SER A 166 5.85 1.51 9.03
CA SER A 166 6.81 0.48 8.64
C SER A 166 7.88 0.25 9.70
N LEU A 167 8.43 -0.97 9.75
CA LEU A 167 9.57 -1.25 10.63
C LEU A 167 10.79 -0.40 10.29
N ALA A 168 10.99 -0.05 9.01
CA ALA A 168 12.06 0.84 8.58
C ALA A 168 11.95 2.20 9.25
N TYR A 169 10.76 2.81 9.27
CA TYR A 169 10.54 4.08 9.95
C TYR A 169 10.66 3.94 11.47
N LEU A 170 9.99 2.94 12.07
CA LEU A 170 9.95 2.74 13.51
C LEU A 170 11.32 2.49 14.14
N PHE A 171 12.22 1.82 13.39
CA PHE A 171 13.59 1.55 13.84
C PHE A 171 14.63 2.52 13.27
N GLY A 172 14.21 3.57 12.55
CA GLY A 172 15.12 4.57 11.99
C GLY A 172 16.14 3.98 11.00
N VAL A 173 15.72 3.01 10.19
CA VAL A 173 16.60 2.34 9.23
C VAL A 173 16.86 3.28 8.05
N GLU A 174 18.14 3.53 7.80
CA GLU A 174 18.59 4.37 6.69
C GLU A 174 18.33 3.72 5.33
N VAL A 175 18.07 4.54 4.31
CA VAL A 175 17.80 4.10 2.93
C VAL A 175 18.97 3.35 2.28
N THR A 176 20.19 3.61 2.75
CA THR A 176 21.44 2.95 2.32
C THR A 176 21.57 1.52 2.88
N SER A 177 20.77 1.15 3.88
CA SER A 177 20.81 -0.19 4.47
C SER A 177 20.20 -1.24 3.55
N LYS A 178 20.87 -2.39 3.38
CA LYS A 178 20.32 -3.55 2.66
C LYS A 178 18.99 -4.08 3.25
N TRP A 179 18.69 -3.72 4.50
CA TRP A 179 17.44 -4.10 5.19
C TRP A 179 16.29 -3.11 4.95
N TYR A 180 16.57 -1.94 4.38
CA TYR A 180 15.60 -0.86 4.24
C TYR A 180 14.34 -1.30 3.48
N GLY A 181 14.50 -1.93 2.32
CA GLY A 181 13.36 -2.37 1.52
C GLY A 181 12.50 -3.42 2.22
N LEU A 182 13.14 -4.41 2.87
CA LEU A 182 12.42 -5.44 3.62
C LEU A 182 11.63 -4.84 4.79
N LEU A 183 12.27 -4.00 5.59
CA LEU A 183 11.66 -3.38 6.77
C LEU A 183 10.64 -2.30 6.39
N THR A 184 10.69 -1.75 5.18
CA THR A 184 9.63 -0.89 4.63
C THR A 184 8.39 -1.71 4.26
N ALA A 185 8.59 -2.90 3.66
CA ALA A 185 7.51 -3.80 3.27
C ALA A 185 6.79 -4.44 4.48
N ILE A 186 7.52 -4.69 5.56
CA ILE A 186 6.93 -5.13 6.83
C ILE A 186 6.41 -3.90 7.56
N ASN A 187 5.09 -3.73 7.55
CA ASN A 187 4.43 -2.57 8.16
C ASN A 187 3.09 -2.97 8.79
N LEU A 188 2.62 -2.14 9.74
CA LEU A 188 1.37 -2.44 10.45
C LEU A 188 0.14 -2.42 9.50
N VAL A 189 0.22 -1.62 8.42
CA VAL A 189 -0.82 -1.55 7.39
C VAL A 189 -1.00 -2.90 6.70
N SER A 190 0.09 -3.62 6.38
CA SER A 190 0.01 -4.91 5.68
C SER A 190 -0.57 -5.99 6.56
N ILE A 191 -0.24 -6.01 7.86
CA ILE A 191 -0.87 -6.91 8.84
C ILE A 191 -2.37 -6.66 8.89
N TRP A 192 -2.79 -5.39 8.90
CA TRP A 192 -4.20 -5.03 8.90
C TRP A 192 -4.90 -5.43 7.60
N THR A 193 -4.28 -5.18 6.45
CA THR A 193 -4.79 -5.61 5.14
C THR A 193 -4.93 -7.13 5.05
N ILE A 194 -3.96 -7.90 5.56
CA ILE A 194 -4.05 -9.38 5.62
C ILE A 194 -5.27 -9.80 6.46
N TYR A 195 -5.49 -9.17 7.61
CA TYR A 195 -6.67 -9.44 8.44
C TYR A 195 -7.97 -9.13 7.68
N LEU A 196 -8.07 -7.96 7.04
CA LEU A 196 -9.27 -7.59 6.28
C LEU A 196 -9.52 -8.54 5.10
N THR A 197 -8.48 -8.89 4.35
CA THR A 197 -8.57 -9.88 3.26
C THR A 197 -9.01 -11.24 3.79
N THR A 198 -8.48 -11.67 4.94
CA THR A 198 -8.90 -12.93 5.59
C THR A 198 -10.39 -12.93 5.92
N VAL A 199 -10.87 -11.87 6.57
CA VAL A 199 -12.28 -11.72 6.94
C VAL A 199 -13.14 -11.72 5.68
N GLY A 200 -12.75 -10.94 4.68
CA GLY A 200 -13.51 -10.78 3.45
C GLY A 200 -13.59 -12.05 2.60
N VAL A 201 -12.46 -12.75 2.39
CA VAL A 201 -12.44 -14.04 1.69
C VAL A 201 -13.27 -15.09 2.42
N ALA A 202 -13.18 -15.17 3.75
CA ALA A 202 -14.02 -16.07 4.54
C ALA A 202 -15.51 -15.71 4.53
N ARG A 203 -15.89 -14.49 4.12
CA ARG A 203 -17.29 -14.06 3.97
C ARG A 203 -17.83 -14.32 2.57
N TRP A 204 -16.98 -14.19 1.56
CA TRP A 204 -17.35 -14.31 0.15
C TRP A 204 -17.21 -15.73 -0.42
N THR A 205 -16.66 -16.66 0.36
CA THR A 205 -16.44 -18.05 -0.04
C THR A 205 -16.86 -19.01 1.08
N SER A 206 -16.97 -20.31 0.77
CA SER A 206 -17.19 -21.34 1.79
C SER A 206 -15.93 -21.75 2.58
N PHE A 207 -14.80 -21.08 2.34
CA PHE A 207 -13.51 -21.48 2.90
C PHE A 207 -13.42 -21.27 4.42
N SER A 208 -12.68 -22.15 5.09
CA SER A 208 -12.35 -21.97 6.50
C SER A 208 -11.48 -20.73 6.70
N THR A 209 -11.55 -20.11 7.89
CA THR A 209 -10.74 -18.94 8.25
C THR A 209 -9.25 -19.19 8.05
N GLN A 210 -8.77 -20.40 8.33
CA GLN A 210 -7.37 -20.77 8.13
C GLN A 210 -6.98 -20.73 6.65
N LYS A 211 -7.81 -21.29 5.75
CA LYS A 211 -7.56 -21.24 4.30
C LYS A 211 -7.58 -19.80 3.80
N SER A 212 -8.55 -19.00 4.25
CA SER A 212 -8.65 -17.58 3.92
C SER A 212 -7.43 -16.79 4.39
N LEU A 213 -6.89 -17.09 5.58
CA LEU A 213 -5.68 -16.46 6.10
C LEU A 213 -4.46 -16.79 5.25
N ILE A 214 -4.30 -18.06 4.85
CA ILE A 214 -3.20 -18.48 3.99
C ILE A 214 -3.26 -17.75 2.64
N ILE A 215 -4.45 -17.67 2.02
CA ILE A 215 -4.66 -16.91 0.79
C ILE A 215 -4.33 -15.42 0.99
N ALA A 216 -4.82 -14.82 2.09
CA ALA A 216 -4.59 -13.41 2.38
C ALA A 216 -3.11 -13.06 2.61
N ALA A 217 -2.38 -13.91 3.34
CA ALA A 217 -1.00 -13.66 3.72
C ALA A 217 0.02 -14.02 2.62
N ALA A 218 -0.32 -14.96 1.72
CA ALA A 218 0.61 -15.49 0.74
C ALA A 218 1.29 -14.42 -0.13
N PRO A 219 0.60 -13.42 -0.70
CA PRO A 219 1.27 -12.38 -1.51
C PRO A 219 2.37 -11.66 -0.74
N THR A 220 2.08 -11.20 0.48
CA THR A 220 3.04 -10.48 1.32
C THR A 220 4.20 -11.38 1.71
N VAL A 221 3.94 -12.61 2.16
CA VAL A 221 4.99 -13.57 2.57
C VAL A 221 5.89 -13.94 1.39
N ILE A 222 5.33 -14.19 0.20
CA ILE A 222 6.11 -14.52 -0.99
C ILE A 222 7.01 -13.35 -1.38
N ILE A 223 6.47 -12.13 -1.46
CA ILE A 223 7.24 -10.95 -1.86
C ILE A 223 8.38 -10.66 -0.87
N THR A 224 8.10 -10.68 0.44
CA THR A 224 9.13 -10.42 1.46
C THR A 224 10.18 -11.53 1.51
N THR A 225 9.78 -12.79 1.30
CA THR A 225 10.72 -13.92 1.23
C THR A 225 11.64 -13.82 0.02
N ILE A 226 11.09 -13.51 -1.16
CA ILE A 226 11.90 -13.31 -2.38
C ILE A 226 12.89 -12.17 -2.15
N TYR A 227 12.43 -11.04 -1.60
CA TYR A 227 13.31 -9.91 -1.33
C TYR A 227 14.44 -10.27 -0.36
N LEU A 228 14.11 -10.98 0.73
CA LEU A 228 15.09 -11.48 1.70
C LEU A 228 16.16 -12.35 1.04
N VAL A 229 15.75 -13.30 0.20
CA VAL A 229 16.68 -14.22 -0.49
C VAL A 229 17.55 -13.50 -1.52
N VAL A 230 17.00 -12.54 -2.27
CA VAL A 230 17.74 -11.88 -3.35
C VAL A 230 18.70 -10.80 -2.84
N THR A 231 18.34 -10.11 -1.75
CA THR A 231 19.04 -8.88 -1.34
C THR A 231 19.92 -9.08 -0.09
N ILE A 232 19.57 -10.03 0.78
CA ILE A 232 20.16 -10.11 2.12
C ILE A 232 21.01 -11.37 2.31
N LEU A 233 20.52 -12.51 1.81
CA LEU A 233 21.19 -13.82 1.86
C LEU A 233 22.11 -14.01 0.65
#